data_AF-A0AAT9LCS4-F1
#
_entry.id   AF-A0AAT9LCS4-F1
#
_cell.length_a   1.000
_cell.length_b   1.000
_cell.length_c   1.000
_cell.angle_alpha   90.00
_cell.angle_beta   90.00
_cell.angle_gamma   90.00
#
_symmetry.space_group_name_H-M   'P 1'
#
loop_
_entity.id
_entity.type
_entity.pdbx_description
1 polymer ?
#
loop_
_entity_poly.entity_id
_entity_poly.type
_entity_poly.pdbx_seq_one_letter_code
_entity_poly.pdbx_strand_id
1 'polypeptide(L)'
;MRCRNKESSNGRHTAKEKKEIVLRLLRGEPIDEVARELNLPVHVLAQWRDDFIEAGTEGLKSRPVSLAEKRLKAAQAKIGELGMQVEILQEYLKKRGFGHRRRR
;
A
#
# COMPACT_ATOMS: atom_id res chain seq x y z
N MET A 1 -26.75 2.11 -25.70
CA MET A 1 -26.33 1.90 -24.30
C MET A 1 -25.10 2.75 -24.01
N ARG A 2 -25.21 3.80 -23.19
CA ARG A 2 -24.04 4.60 -22.74
C ARG A 2 -23.93 4.45 -21.23
N CYS A 3 -23.01 3.60 -20.78
CA CYS A 3 -22.56 3.58 -19.38
C CYS A 3 -21.72 4.83 -19.16
N ARG A 4 -22.33 5.86 -18.57
CA ARG A 4 -21.64 7.09 -18.16
C ARG A 4 -21.14 6.87 -16.73
N ASN A 5 -19.95 6.32 -16.57
CA ASN A 5 -19.25 6.34 -15.29
C ASN A 5 -18.96 7.80 -14.96
N LYS A 6 -19.80 8.41 -14.13
CA LYS A 6 -19.55 9.75 -13.59
C LYS A 6 -18.50 9.60 -12.51
N GLU A 7 -17.34 10.16 -12.80
CA GLU A 7 -16.21 10.38 -11.90
C GLU A 7 -16.70 10.78 -10.50
N SER A 8 -16.32 9.97 -9.52
CA SER A 8 -16.56 10.19 -8.10
C SER A 8 -16.10 11.60 -7.72
N SER A 9 -17.00 12.38 -7.15
CA SER A 9 -16.75 13.69 -6.54
C SER A 9 -15.56 13.57 -5.59
N ASN A 10 -14.40 14.02 -6.07
CA ASN A 10 -13.11 13.93 -5.43
C ASN A 10 -12.97 14.98 -4.32
N GLY A 11 -13.87 14.94 -3.34
CA GLY A 11 -13.63 15.51 -2.03
C GLY A 11 -12.62 14.62 -1.32
N ARG A 12 -11.44 15.17 -0.99
CA ARG A 12 -10.35 14.41 -0.41
C ARG A 12 -10.66 14.08 1.06
N HIS A 13 -11.44 13.02 1.29
CA HIS A 13 -11.70 12.54 2.65
C HIS A 13 -10.40 12.05 3.29
N THR A 14 -10.10 12.60 4.47
CA THR A 14 -8.99 12.13 5.30
C THR A 14 -9.25 10.71 5.78
N ALA A 15 -8.18 9.98 6.13
CA ALA A 15 -8.33 8.62 6.66
C ALA A 15 -9.22 8.57 7.92
N LYS A 16 -9.21 9.64 8.73
CA LYS A 16 -10.05 9.76 9.93
C LYS A 16 -11.53 9.89 9.59
N GLU A 17 -11.88 10.70 8.59
CA GLU A 17 -13.26 10.84 8.13
C GLU A 17 -13.78 9.55 7.51
N LYS A 18 -12.98 8.90 6.65
CA LYS A 18 -13.35 7.59 6.07
C LYS A 18 -13.62 6.55 7.16
N LYS A 19 -12.79 6.52 8.21
CA LYS A 19 -12.99 5.65 9.37
C LYS A 19 -14.35 5.90 10.03
N GLU A 20 -14.70 7.14 10.33
CA GLU A 20 -15.98 7.44 10.99
C GLU A 20 -17.18 7.04 10.13
N ILE A 21 -17.11 7.32 8.83
CA ILE A 21 -18.14 6.93 7.86
C ILE A 21 -18.32 5.41 7.84
N VAL A 22 -17.21 4.65 7.79
CA VAL A 22 -17.28 3.17 7.82
C VAL A 22 -17.83 2.67 9.15
N LEU A 23 -17.46 3.29 10.28
CA LEU A 23 -18.00 2.92 11.58
C LEU A 23 -19.52 3.15 11.67
N ARG A 24 -20.04 4.22 11.06
CA ARG A 24 -21.49 4.44 10.93
C ARG A 24 -22.17 3.31 10.17
N LEU A 25 -21.60 2.90 9.03
CA LEU A 25 -22.11 1.77 8.25
C LEU A 25 -22.08 0.44 9.02
N LEU A 26 -21.02 0.18 9.79
CA LEU A 26 -20.91 -1.01 10.62
C LEU A 26 -21.86 -1.02 11.83
N ARG A 27 -22.34 0.15 12.29
CA ARG A 27 -23.39 0.27 13.31
C ARG A 27 -24.79 -0.05 12.76
N GLY A 28 -24.93 -0.25 11.45
CA GLY A 28 -26.19 -0.61 10.80
C GLY A 28 -26.92 0.56 10.14
N GLU A 29 -26.30 1.73 10.01
CA GLU A 29 -26.88 2.83 9.22
C GLU A 29 -26.99 2.41 7.74
N PRO A 30 -28.14 2.67 7.08
CA PRO A 30 -28.34 2.27 5.69
C PRO A 30 -27.44 3.08 4.77
N ILE A 31 -26.75 2.36 3.88
CA ILE A 31 -25.73 2.94 2.99
C ILE A 31 -26.29 4.02 2.05
N ASP A 32 -27.56 3.92 1.68
CA ASP A 32 -28.25 4.89 0.83
C ASP A 32 -28.46 6.24 1.52
N GLU A 33 -28.70 6.25 2.84
CA GLU A 33 -28.88 7.49 3.61
C GLU A 33 -27.52 8.19 3.79
N VAL A 34 -26.49 7.43 4.17
CA VAL A 34 -25.12 7.94 4.32
C VAL A 34 -24.57 8.47 2.99
N ALA A 35 -24.86 7.79 1.88
CA ALA A 35 -24.50 8.23 0.52
C ALA A 35 -25.13 9.57 0.16
N ARG A 36 -26.41 9.75 0.48
CA ARG A 36 -27.14 11.01 0.20
C ARG A 36 -26.63 12.16 1.06
N GLU A 37 -26.38 11.92 2.35
CA GLU A 37 -25.84 12.92 3.27
C GLU A 37 -24.47 13.45 2.81
N LEU A 38 -23.59 12.54 2.40
CA LEU A 38 -22.22 12.87 2.02
C LEU A 38 -22.06 13.20 0.53
N ASN A 39 -23.13 13.11 -0.26
CA ASN A 39 -23.11 13.20 -1.73
C ASN A 39 -22.05 12.28 -2.36
N LEU A 40 -21.88 11.09 -1.80
CA LEU A 40 -20.97 10.07 -2.28
C LEU A 40 -21.74 8.95 -2.99
N PRO A 41 -21.18 8.35 -4.05
CA PRO A 41 -21.79 7.17 -4.65
C PRO A 41 -21.80 5.99 -3.66
N VAL A 42 -22.90 5.24 -3.62
CA VAL A 42 -23.07 4.04 -2.78
C VAL A 42 -21.93 3.05 -2.96
N HIS A 43 -21.46 2.84 -4.19
CA HIS A 43 -20.35 1.93 -4.49
C HIS A 43 -19.02 2.34 -3.83
N VAL A 44 -18.77 3.64 -3.64
CA VAL A 44 -17.56 4.14 -2.98
C VAL A 44 -17.60 3.81 -1.49
N LEU A 45 -18.77 4.00 -0.86
CA LEU A 45 -18.99 3.65 0.55
C LEU A 45 -18.89 2.14 0.78
N ALA A 46 -19.45 1.34 -0.13
CA ALA A 46 -19.35 -0.11 -0.08
C ALA A 46 -17.89 -0.56 -0.17
N GLN A 47 -17.13 0.00 -1.12
CA GLN A 47 -15.70 -0.26 -1.26
C GLN A 47 -14.93 0.07 0.02
N TRP A 48 -15.17 1.24 0.63
CA TRP A 48 -14.46 1.61 1.86
C TRP A 48 -14.79 0.69 3.04
N ARG A 49 -16.03 0.22 3.15
CA ARG A 49 -16.42 -0.75 4.17
C ARG A 49 -15.68 -2.07 3.96
N ASP A 50 -15.65 -2.57 2.74
CA ASP A 50 -15.04 -3.85 2.42
C ASP A 50 -13.51 -3.79 2.60
N ASP A 51 -12.86 -2.71 2.12
CA ASP A 51 -11.42 -2.45 2.34
C ASP A 51 -11.08 -2.38 3.84
N PHE A 52 -11.93 -1.75 4.64
CA PHE A 52 -11.73 -1.62 6.09
C PHE A 52 -11.84 -2.98 6.81
N ILE A 53 -12.78 -3.84 6.41
CA ILE A 53 -12.92 -5.18 6.96
C ILE A 53 -11.71 -6.05 6.60
N GLU A 54 -11.24 -5.99 5.34
CA GLU A 54 -10.07 -6.72 4.90
C GLU A 54 -8.81 -6.28 5.67
N ALA A 55 -8.56 -4.97 5.72
CA ALA A 55 -7.42 -4.41 6.45
C ALA A 55 -7.52 -4.64 7.96
N GLY A 56 -8.72 -4.54 8.54
CA GLY A 56 -8.98 -4.85 9.94
C GLY A 56 -8.70 -6.31 10.27
N THR A 57 -9.12 -7.22 9.39
CA THR A 57 -8.86 -8.66 9.52
C THR A 57 -7.36 -8.96 9.44
N GLU A 58 -6.63 -8.35 8.50
CA GLU A 58 -5.17 -8.48 8.42
C GLU A 58 -4.48 -7.91 9.65
N GLY A 59 -4.96 -6.78 10.19
CA GLY A 59 -4.41 -6.14 11.39
C GLY A 59 -4.66 -6.92 12.69
N LEU A 60 -5.73 -7.72 12.76
CA LEU A 60 -6.05 -8.56 13.91
C LEU A 60 -5.31 -9.91 13.93
N LYS A 61 -4.56 -10.25 12.86
CA LYS A 61 -3.73 -11.47 12.86
C LYS A 61 -2.64 -11.34 13.92
N SER A 62 -2.44 -12.40 14.71
CA SER A 62 -1.57 -12.46 15.90
C SER A 62 -0.10 -12.05 15.66
N ARG A 63 0.33 -12.00 14.40
CA ARG A 63 1.63 -11.48 13.98
C ARG A 63 1.45 -10.64 12.72
N PRO A 64 1.07 -9.36 12.85
CA PRO A 64 0.97 -8.47 11.71
C PRO A 64 2.40 -8.16 11.28
N VAL A 65 2.91 -8.85 10.25
CA VAL A 65 4.13 -8.39 9.59
C VAL A 65 3.76 -7.05 8.97
N SER A 66 4.16 -5.97 9.63
CA SER A 66 3.75 -4.62 9.23
C SER A 66 4.14 -4.40 7.77
N LEU A 67 3.39 -3.57 7.04
CA LEU A 67 3.77 -3.21 5.66
C LEU A 67 5.20 -2.64 5.61
N ALA A 68 5.63 -1.98 6.69
CA ALA A 68 7.00 -1.54 6.88
C ALA A 68 7.99 -2.71 6.97
N GLU A 69 7.70 -3.76 7.74
CA GLU A 69 8.52 -4.98 7.81
C GLU A 69 8.57 -5.73 6.48
N LYS A 70 7.44 -5.84 5.75
CA LYS A 70 7.42 -6.47 4.42
C LYS A 70 8.34 -5.70 3.46
N ARG A 71 8.26 -4.37 3.45
CA ARG A 71 9.12 -3.49 2.64
C ARG A 71 10.59 -3.58 3.07
N LEU A 72 10.85 -3.61 4.37
CA LEU A 72 12.20 -3.78 4.93
C LEU A 72 12.82 -5.10 4.48
N LYS A 73 12.09 -6.20 4.58
CA LYS A 73 12.55 -7.52 4.14
C LYS A 73 12.83 -7.56 2.64
N ALA A 74 11.98 -6.95 1.82
CA ALA A 74 12.20 -6.85 0.38
C ALA A 74 13.45 -6.01 0.04
N ALA A 75 13.64 -4.89 0.73
CA ALA A 75 14.82 -4.04 0.57
C ALA A 75 16.10 -4.78 0.99
N GLN A 76 16.10 -5.46 2.13
CA GLN A 76 17.22 -6.27 2.60
C GLN A 76 17.59 -7.38 1.61
N ALA A 77 16.59 -8.08 1.05
CA ALA A 77 16.82 -9.09 0.02
C ALA A 77 17.47 -8.48 -1.23
N LYS A 78 17.00 -7.30 -1.68
CA LYS A 78 17.59 -6.62 -2.84
C LYS A 78 19.02 -6.14 -2.57
N ILE A 79 19.30 -5.65 -1.36
CA ILE A 79 20.66 -5.27 -0.95
C ILE A 79 21.59 -6.48 -1.00
N GLY A 80 21.15 -7.65 -0.52
CA GLY A 80 21.94 -8.88 -0.59
C GLY A 80 22.25 -9.31 -2.02
N GLU A 81 21.25 -9.27 -2.91
CA GLU A 81 21.42 -9.58 -4.34
C GLU A 81 22.44 -8.63 -5.01
N LEU A 82 22.30 -7.32 -4.78
CA LEU A 82 23.22 -6.33 -5.31
C LEU A 82 24.62 -6.46 -4.71
N GLY A 83 24.73 -6.79 -3.42
CA GLY A 83 26.00 -7.07 -2.76
C GLY A 83 26.75 -8.22 -3.42
N MET A 84 26.05 -9.34 -3.68
CA MET A 84 26.62 -10.47 -4.42
C MET A 84 27.08 -10.08 -5.83
N GLN A 85 26.29 -9.29 -6.56
CA GLN A 85 26.69 -8.80 -7.89
C GLN A 85 27.95 -7.94 -7.83
N VAL A 86 28.05 -7.05 -6.83
CA VAL A 86 29.23 -6.21 -6.62
C VAL A 86 30.46 -7.07 -6.31
N GLU A 87 30.35 -8.06 -5.44
CA GLU A 87 31.45 -8.97 -5.12
C GLU A 87 31.97 -9.71 -6.36
N ILE A 88 31.07 -10.27 -7.18
CA ILE A 88 31.42 -10.94 -8.43
C ILE A 88 32.14 -9.97 -9.39
N LEU A 89 31.62 -8.75 -9.54
CA LEU A 89 32.22 -7.74 -10.41
C LEU A 89 33.60 -7.30 -9.90
N GLN A 90 33.78 -7.13 -8.60
CA GLN A 90 35.07 -6.79 -8.00
C GLN A 90 36.10 -7.90 -8.25
N GLU A 91 35.73 -9.16 -8.04
CA GLU A 91 36.60 -10.31 -8.32
C GLU A 91 36.95 -10.41 -9.81
N TYR A 92 35.99 -10.15 -10.71
CA TYR A 92 36.25 -10.10 -12.14
C TYR A 92 37.23 -8.99 -12.53
N LEU A 93 37.06 -7.77 -11.98
CA LEU A 93 37.95 -6.64 -12.22
C LEU A 93 39.36 -6.90 -11.67
N LYS A 94 39.45 -7.53 -10.49
CA LYS A 94 40.72 -7.93 -9.86
C LYS A 94 41.47 -8.92 -10.74
N LYS A 95 40.80 -9.97 -11.24
CA LYS A 95 41.39 -10.94 -12.18
C LYS A 95 41.86 -10.31 -13.48
N ARG A 96 41.19 -9.25 -13.95
CA ARG A 96 41.58 -8.49 -15.15
C ARG A 96 42.61 -7.38 -14.89
N GLY A 97 43.15 -7.27 -13.68
CA GLY A 97 44.19 -6.28 -13.35
C GLY A 97 43.68 -4.84 -13.21
N PHE A 98 42.36 -4.61 -13.23
CA PHE A 98 41.75 -3.28 -13.07
C PHE A 98 41.58 -2.86 -11.59
N GLY A 99 42.13 -3.62 -10.65
CA GLY A 99 41.98 -3.43 -9.20
C GLY A 99 42.94 -2.46 -8.53
N HIS A 100 43.74 -1.71 -9.28
CA HIS A 100 44.62 -0.68 -8.72
C HIS A 100 44.47 0.63 -9.50
N ARG A 101 43.57 1.49 -9.04
CA ARG A 101 43.73 2.94 -9.26
C ARG A 101 44.21 3.58 -7.97
N ARG A 102 45.46 4.03 -8.05
CA ARG A 102 46.24 4.77 -7.07
C ARG A 102 45.39 5.78 -6.30
N ARG A 103 45.42 5.69 -4.97
CA ARG A 103 45.19 6.85 -4.10
C ARG A 103 46.18 7.94 -4.52
N ARG A 104 45.68 9.08 -4.97
CA ARG A 104 46.33 10.38 -4.79
C ARG A 104 45.59 11.08 -3.66
#